data_AF-R7QRJ3-F1
#
_entry.id   AF-R7QRJ3-F1
#
_cell.length_a   1.000
_cell.length_b   1.000
_cell.length_c   1.000
_cell.angle_alpha   90.00
_cell.angle_beta   90.00
_cell.angle_gamma   90.00
#
_symmetry.space_group_name_H-M   'P 1'
#
loop_
_entity.id
_entity.type
_entity.pdbx_description
1 polymer ?
#
loop_
_entity_poly.entity_id
_entity_poly.type
_entity_poly.pdbx_seq_one_letter_code
_entity_poly.pdbx_strand_id
1 'polypeptide(L)'
;MLEEACQVLDLPIPQLYVRQNPVPNAYTLAVQGNSPFIVIHSSLIELLAPAELQAVIAHELGHLKSEHGVWVTMANLLLLMSTSTLGGNLGRAMYEVLNTQLLLWQRSAELTCDRAMLLVIQDSRVAMSTLMKLAGGTTRYCNEMDVDEYLSQADQFDKASSTRLGRLMRDSMTASSTHPLPILRVRELKRWSESNHFRSLIRSGKPLVVSSDANLGNEVE
;
A
#
# COMPACT_ATOMS: atom_id res chain seq x y z
N MET A 1 -7.64 15.90 -1.74
CA MET A 1 -6.94 14.63 -1.44
C MET A 1 -6.43 13.90 -2.70
N LEU A 2 -7.30 13.45 -3.61
CA LEU A 2 -6.86 12.69 -4.80
C LEU A 2 -6.01 13.55 -5.76
N GLU A 3 -6.51 14.74 -6.11
CA GLU A 3 -5.81 15.65 -7.05
C GLU A 3 -4.42 16.03 -6.55
N GLU A 4 -4.32 16.38 -5.26
CA GLU A 4 -3.07 16.65 -4.58
C GLU A 4 -2.12 15.46 -4.62
N ALA A 5 -2.60 14.24 -4.31
CA ALA A 5 -1.78 13.03 -4.37
C ALA A 5 -1.25 12.75 -5.80
N CYS A 6 -2.10 12.93 -6.81
CA CYS A 6 -1.71 12.83 -8.21
C CYS A 6 -0.67 13.88 -8.61
N GLN A 7 -0.81 15.12 -8.10
CA GLN A 7 0.14 16.20 -8.36
C GLN A 7 1.51 15.91 -7.74
N VAL A 8 1.56 15.39 -6.51
CA VAL A 8 2.81 14.97 -5.86
C VAL A 8 3.48 13.82 -6.63
N LEU A 9 2.70 12.83 -7.06
CA LEU A 9 3.22 11.64 -7.75
C LEU A 9 3.39 11.82 -9.26
N ASP A 10 3.08 13.00 -9.79
CA ASP A 10 3.13 13.32 -11.22
C ASP A 10 2.36 12.28 -12.05
N LEU A 11 1.06 12.17 -11.76
CA LEU A 11 0.12 11.24 -12.40
C LEU A 11 -1.09 11.99 -12.96
N PRO A 12 -1.67 11.54 -14.09
CA PRO A 12 -3.00 11.96 -14.48
C PRO A 12 -4.01 11.49 -13.43
N ILE A 13 -5.06 12.30 -13.20
CA ILE A 13 -6.09 11.98 -12.20
C ILE A 13 -6.92 10.78 -12.70
N PRO A 14 -6.90 9.62 -12.01
CA PRO A 14 -7.74 8.48 -12.36
C PRO A 14 -9.18 8.73 -11.92
N GLN A 15 -10.10 7.90 -12.43
CA GLN A 15 -11.47 7.88 -11.89
C GLN A 15 -11.45 7.30 -10.47
N LEU A 16 -12.31 7.82 -9.59
CA LEU A 16 -12.45 7.35 -8.22
C LEU A 16 -13.89 6.90 -7.98
N TYR A 17 -14.04 5.66 -7.51
CA TYR A 17 -15.33 5.06 -7.19
C TYR A 17 -15.39 4.64 -5.73
N VAL A 18 -16.59 4.73 -5.15
CA VAL A 18 -16.88 4.18 -3.83
C VAL A 18 -17.75 2.94 -3.99
N ARG A 19 -17.32 1.82 -3.41
CA ARG A 19 -18.08 0.58 -3.35
C ARG A 19 -18.59 0.37 -1.93
N GLN A 20 -19.90 0.20 -1.76
CA GLN A 20 -20.46 -0.18 -0.47
C GLN A 20 -19.97 -1.58 -0.09
N ASN A 21 -19.15 -1.68 0.96
CA ASN A 21 -18.63 -2.95 1.44
C ASN A 21 -18.17 -2.80 2.90
N PRO A 22 -18.63 -3.66 3.84
CA PRO A 22 -18.24 -3.58 5.24
C PRO A 22 -16.79 -4.01 5.51
N VAL A 23 -16.13 -4.67 4.55
CA VAL A 23 -14.72 -5.10 4.70
C VAL A 23 -13.80 -3.98 4.17
N PRO A 24 -12.91 -3.39 4.99
CA PRO A 24 -12.00 -2.34 4.54
C PRO A 24 -11.09 -2.83 3.41
N ASN A 25 -11.17 -2.18 2.25
CA ASN A 25 -10.27 -2.45 1.13
C ASN A 25 -10.27 -1.30 0.12
N ALA A 26 -9.17 -1.16 -0.62
CA ALA A 26 -9.06 -0.34 -1.80
C ALA A 26 -8.28 -1.10 -2.87
N TYR A 27 -8.49 -0.77 -4.14
CA TYR A 27 -7.71 -1.35 -5.22
C TYR A 27 -7.71 -0.45 -6.46
N THR A 28 -6.62 -0.56 -7.20
CA THR A 28 -6.41 0.13 -8.48
C THR A 28 -6.47 -0.83 -9.64
N LEU A 29 -7.15 -0.44 -10.71
CA LEU A 29 -7.16 -1.18 -11.96
C LEU A 29 -6.73 -0.27 -13.11
N ALA A 30 -5.77 -0.75 -13.88
CA ALA A 30 -5.34 -0.16 -15.15
C ALA A 30 -5.61 -1.18 -16.25
N VAL A 31 -6.52 -0.85 -17.17
CA VAL A 31 -6.85 -1.68 -18.33
C VAL A 31 -6.34 -0.96 -19.57
N GLN A 32 -5.61 -1.69 -20.43
CA GLN A 32 -5.08 -1.14 -21.67
C GLN A 32 -6.20 -0.52 -22.52
N GLY A 33 -6.06 0.76 -22.87
CA GLY A 33 -7.04 1.51 -23.68
C GLY A 33 -8.15 2.22 -22.89
N ASN A 34 -8.22 2.02 -21.56
CA ASN A 34 -9.16 2.72 -20.69
C ASN A 34 -8.43 3.62 -19.69
N SER A 35 -9.15 4.61 -19.15
CA SER A 35 -8.64 5.41 -18.04
C SER A 35 -8.49 4.55 -16.79
N PRO A 36 -7.37 4.62 -16.06
CA PRO A 36 -7.21 3.91 -14.81
C PRO A 36 -8.23 4.40 -13.78
N PHE A 37 -8.62 3.52 -12.86
CA PHE A 37 -9.54 3.87 -11.80
C PHE A 37 -9.16 3.22 -10.47
N ILE A 38 -9.52 3.91 -9.39
CA ILE A 38 -9.35 3.48 -8.01
C ILE A 38 -10.75 3.22 -7.43
N VAL A 39 -10.90 2.11 -6.71
CA VAL A 39 -12.11 1.81 -5.95
C VAL A 39 -11.77 1.80 -4.47
N ILE A 40 -12.52 2.55 -3.67
CA ILE A 40 -12.44 2.54 -2.21
C ILE A 40 -13.71 1.93 -1.61
N HIS A 41 -13.58 1.10 -0.59
CA HIS A 41 -14.72 0.58 0.13
C HIS A 41 -15.27 1.61 1.13
N SER A 42 -16.59 1.64 1.33
CA SER A 42 -17.24 2.55 2.29
C SER A 42 -16.71 2.42 3.71
N SER A 43 -16.35 1.20 4.14
CA SER A 43 -15.75 0.92 5.45
C SER A 43 -14.41 1.64 5.69
N LEU A 44 -13.63 1.96 4.65
CA LEU A 44 -12.42 2.77 4.81
C LEU A 44 -12.74 4.22 5.13
N ILE A 45 -13.80 4.76 4.52
CA ILE A 45 -14.26 6.14 4.75
C ILE A 45 -14.76 6.29 6.19
N GLU A 46 -15.39 5.25 6.73
CA GLU A 46 -15.85 5.22 8.13
C GLU A 46 -14.69 5.03 9.14
N LEU A 47 -13.66 4.26 8.77
CA LEU A 47 -12.57 3.88 9.66
C LEU A 47 -11.45 4.92 9.76
N LEU A 48 -11.13 5.59 8.65
CA LEU A 48 -9.92 6.40 8.50
C LEU A 48 -10.21 7.89 8.57
N ALA A 49 -9.31 8.63 9.22
CA ALA A 49 -9.32 10.10 9.15
C ALA A 49 -8.99 10.58 7.73
N PRO A 50 -9.32 11.83 7.34
CA PRO A 50 -9.11 12.31 5.97
C PRO A 50 -7.66 12.16 5.45
N ALA A 51 -6.65 12.41 6.29
CA ALA A 51 -5.24 12.24 5.92
C ALA A 51 -4.85 10.75 5.77
N GLU A 52 -5.44 9.86 6.58
CA GLU A 52 -5.20 8.42 6.49
C GLU A 52 -5.90 7.83 5.25
N LEU A 53 -7.08 8.34 4.89
CA LEU A 53 -7.76 7.97 3.65
C LEU A 53 -6.97 8.43 2.43
N GLN A 54 -6.40 9.65 2.45
CA GLN A 54 -5.46 10.11 1.43
C GLN A 54 -4.23 9.22 1.35
N ALA A 55 -3.75 8.68 2.48
CA ALA A 55 -2.62 7.77 2.52
C ALA A 55 -2.93 6.46 1.77
N VAL A 56 -4.13 5.90 1.95
CA VAL A 56 -4.59 4.73 1.17
C VAL A 56 -4.65 5.05 -0.32
N ILE A 57 -5.23 6.20 -0.69
CA ILE A 57 -5.28 6.63 -2.10
C ILE A 57 -3.87 6.78 -2.69
N ALA A 58 -2.94 7.36 -1.94
CA ALA A 58 -1.55 7.53 -2.36
C ALA A 58 -0.81 6.20 -2.54
N HIS A 59 -1.10 5.21 -1.69
CA HIS A 59 -0.59 3.84 -1.85
C HIS A 59 -1.10 3.21 -3.15
N GLU A 60 -2.39 3.32 -3.41
CA GLU A 60 -3.04 2.85 -4.64
C GLU A 60 -2.47 3.52 -5.90
N LEU A 61 -2.27 4.84 -5.85
CA LEU A 61 -1.56 5.57 -6.90
C LEU A 61 -0.10 5.11 -7.07
N GLY A 62 0.55 4.62 -6.01
CA GLY A 62 1.87 3.98 -6.09
C GLY A 62 1.87 2.74 -6.99
N HIS A 63 0.80 1.92 -6.93
CA HIS A 63 0.62 0.80 -7.85
C HIS A 63 0.43 1.27 -9.29
N LEU A 64 -0.30 2.37 -9.49
CA LEU A 64 -0.49 2.96 -10.82
C LEU A 64 0.82 3.49 -11.40
N LYS A 65 1.57 4.30 -10.62
CA LYS A 65 2.85 4.90 -11.04
C LYS A 65 3.89 3.85 -11.44
N SER A 66 3.90 2.73 -10.71
CA SER A 66 4.86 1.64 -10.91
C SER A 66 4.34 0.54 -11.84
N GLU A 67 3.15 0.72 -12.42
CA GLU A 67 2.48 -0.23 -13.32
C GLU A 67 2.37 -1.66 -12.75
N HIS A 68 2.27 -1.79 -11.42
CA HIS A 68 2.33 -3.10 -10.76
C HIS A 68 1.28 -4.09 -11.28
N GLY A 69 0.06 -3.60 -11.59
CA GLY A 69 -1.03 -4.45 -12.11
C GLY A 69 -0.74 -5.10 -13.47
N VAL A 70 0.00 -4.41 -14.35
CA VAL A 70 0.40 -4.96 -15.66
C VAL A 70 1.39 -6.11 -15.46
N TRP A 71 2.39 -5.91 -14.60
CA TRP A 71 3.40 -6.93 -14.29
C TRP A 71 2.81 -8.14 -13.58
N VAL A 72 1.87 -7.96 -12.65
CA VAL A 72 1.13 -9.07 -12.03
C VAL A 72 0.37 -9.87 -13.09
N THR A 73 -0.33 -9.18 -13.99
CA THR A 73 -1.10 -9.84 -15.07
C THR A 73 -0.18 -10.66 -15.96
N MET A 74 0.93 -10.08 -16.41
CA MET A 74 1.90 -10.77 -17.26
C MET A 74 2.55 -11.96 -16.55
N ALA A 75 2.90 -11.82 -15.26
CA ALA A 75 3.46 -12.92 -14.49
C ALA A 75 2.45 -14.08 -14.32
N ASN A 76 1.18 -13.78 -14.04
CA ASN A 76 0.13 -14.79 -13.95
C ASN A 76 -0.07 -15.56 -15.28
N LEU A 77 0.03 -14.87 -16.42
CA LEU A 77 -0.02 -15.53 -17.74
C LEU A 77 1.17 -16.49 -17.95
N LEU A 78 2.38 -16.08 -17.55
CA LEU A 78 3.56 -16.95 -17.60
C LEU A 78 3.41 -18.19 -16.70
N LEU A 79 2.88 -18.01 -15.49
CA LEU A 79 2.58 -19.10 -14.58
C LEU A 79 1.57 -20.08 -15.18
N LEU A 80 0.50 -19.58 -15.80
CA LEU A 80 -0.50 -20.41 -16.46
C LEU A 80 0.14 -21.27 -17.57
N MET A 81 0.98 -20.66 -18.42
CA MET A 81 1.69 -21.37 -19.49
C MET A 81 2.68 -22.42 -18.98
N SER A 82 3.31 -22.19 -17.82
CA SER A 82 4.26 -23.15 -17.23
C SER A 82 3.60 -24.51 -16.93
N THR A 83 2.34 -24.49 -16.50
CA THR A 83 1.58 -25.70 -16.17
C THR A 83 1.06 -26.44 -17.41
N SER A 84 0.71 -25.71 -18.48
CA SER A 84 0.16 -26.29 -19.70
C SER A 84 1.21 -26.83 -20.67
N THR A 85 2.44 -26.29 -20.67
CA THR A 85 3.46 -26.62 -21.69
C THR A 85 4.38 -27.77 -21.28
N LEU A 86 4.78 -27.83 -20.01
CA LEU A 86 5.84 -28.75 -19.56
C LEU A 86 5.31 -30.07 -18.98
N GLY A 87 4.03 -30.11 -18.55
CA GLY A 87 3.36 -31.30 -18.03
C GLY A 87 4.00 -31.93 -16.77
N GLY A 88 3.22 -32.74 -16.05
CA GLY A 88 3.71 -33.58 -14.96
C GLY A 88 4.40 -32.84 -13.79
N ASN A 89 5.30 -33.55 -13.10
CA ASN A 89 5.98 -33.06 -11.89
C ASN A 89 6.94 -31.89 -12.16
N LEU A 90 7.52 -31.80 -13.37
CA LEU A 90 8.45 -30.74 -13.74
C LEU A 90 7.72 -29.40 -13.90
N GLY A 91 6.59 -29.39 -14.62
CA GLY A 91 5.75 -28.20 -14.75
C GLY A 91 5.27 -27.70 -13.38
N ARG A 92 4.88 -28.61 -12.49
CA ARG A 92 4.49 -28.26 -11.11
C ARG A 92 5.64 -27.67 -10.30
N ALA A 93 6.83 -28.27 -10.32
CA ALA A 93 8.00 -27.75 -9.60
C ALA A 93 8.38 -26.34 -10.10
N MET A 94 8.34 -26.12 -11.42
CA MET A 94 8.59 -24.81 -11.99
C MET A 94 7.53 -23.79 -11.58
N TYR A 95 6.25 -24.17 -11.61
CA TYR A 95 5.17 -23.32 -11.12
C TYR A 95 5.38 -22.90 -9.66
N GLU A 96 5.72 -23.83 -8.76
CA GLU A 96 5.97 -23.54 -7.35
C GLU A 96 7.10 -22.52 -7.15
N VAL A 97 8.20 -22.67 -7.89
CA VAL A 97 9.34 -21.73 -7.86
C VAL A 97 8.93 -20.35 -8.38
N LEU A 98 8.29 -20.28 -9.55
CA LEU A 98 7.88 -19.01 -10.17
C LEU A 98 6.84 -18.28 -9.31
N ASN A 99 5.86 -19.00 -8.77
CA ASN A 99 4.84 -18.45 -7.89
C ASN A 99 5.44 -17.87 -6.61
N THR A 100 6.42 -18.55 -6.02
CA THR A 100 7.13 -18.03 -4.85
C THR A 100 7.85 -16.72 -5.16
N GLN A 101 8.55 -16.64 -6.30
CA GLN A 101 9.23 -15.41 -6.72
C GLN A 101 8.25 -14.28 -7.03
N LEU A 102 7.12 -14.59 -7.66
CA LEU A 102 6.06 -13.61 -7.93
C LEU A 102 5.50 -13.03 -6.63
N LEU A 103 5.21 -13.87 -5.64
CA LEU A 103 4.73 -13.41 -4.32
C LEU A 103 5.77 -12.54 -3.60
N LEU A 104 7.06 -12.87 -3.70
CA LEU A 104 8.14 -12.02 -3.15
C LEU A 104 8.21 -10.67 -3.86
N TRP A 105 8.05 -10.65 -5.17
CA TRP A 105 7.99 -9.42 -5.95
C TRP A 105 6.76 -8.59 -5.58
N GLN A 106 5.57 -9.19 -5.47
CA GLN A 106 4.34 -8.51 -5.04
C GLN A 106 4.51 -7.88 -3.65
N ARG A 107 5.11 -8.59 -2.70
CA ARG A 107 5.42 -8.03 -1.37
C ARG A 107 6.41 -6.87 -1.43
N SER A 108 7.34 -6.88 -2.39
CA SER A 108 8.27 -5.77 -2.60
C SER A 108 7.58 -4.57 -3.25
N ALA A 109 6.61 -4.81 -4.14
CA ALA A 109 5.79 -3.78 -4.76
C ALA A 109 5.00 -2.97 -3.71
N GLU A 110 4.50 -3.62 -2.67
CA GLU A 110 3.83 -2.96 -1.53
C GLU A 110 4.73 -1.96 -0.81
N LEU A 111 6.02 -2.27 -0.66
CA LEU A 111 6.99 -1.34 -0.06
C LEU A 111 7.23 -0.12 -0.95
N THR A 112 7.18 -0.28 -2.27
CA THR A 112 7.22 0.84 -3.22
C THR A 112 5.97 1.72 -3.05
N CYS A 113 4.80 1.13 -2.89
CA CYS A 113 3.55 1.85 -2.68
C CYS A 113 3.51 2.55 -1.30
N ASP A 114 4.08 1.96 -0.25
CA ASP A 114 4.25 2.60 1.06
C ASP A 114 5.17 3.82 1.00
N ARG A 115 6.19 3.77 0.15
CA ARG A 115 7.04 4.93 -0.12
C ARG A 115 6.26 6.04 -0.84
N ALA A 116 5.47 5.69 -1.85
CA ALA A 116 4.59 6.64 -2.53
C ALA A 116 3.59 7.30 -1.56
N MET A 117 2.98 6.50 -0.67
CA MET A 117 2.13 6.98 0.42
C MET A 117 2.84 8.05 1.25
N LEU A 118 4.04 7.77 1.74
CA LEU A 118 4.77 8.71 2.60
C LEU A 118 5.25 9.96 1.84
N LEU A 119 5.54 9.87 0.54
CA LEU A 119 5.86 11.07 -0.27
C LEU A 119 4.69 12.03 -0.38
N VAL A 120 3.46 11.51 -0.48
CA VAL A 120 2.24 12.32 -0.52
C VAL A 120 1.93 12.88 0.86
N ILE A 121 1.92 12.04 1.89
CA ILE A 121 1.47 12.43 3.23
C ILE A 121 2.50 13.28 3.96
N GLN A 122 3.79 13.03 3.75
CA GLN A 122 4.94 13.69 4.40
C GLN A 122 4.95 13.67 5.94
N ASP A 123 3.93 13.10 6.57
CA ASP A 123 3.86 12.77 7.98
C ASP A 123 3.94 11.24 8.16
N SER A 124 5.08 10.79 8.68
CA SER A 124 5.30 9.37 8.93
C SER A 124 4.36 8.78 9.99
N ARG A 125 3.90 9.57 10.97
CA ARG A 125 2.98 9.09 12.01
C ARG A 125 1.59 8.84 11.43
N VAL A 126 1.11 9.69 10.52
CA VAL A 126 -0.15 9.43 9.79
C VAL A 126 -0.03 8.17 8.95
N ALA A 127 1.05 8.02 8.17
CA ALA A 127 1.24 6.83 7.33
C ALA A 127 1.32 5.53 8.16
N MET A 128 2.03 5.55 9.30
CA MET A 128 2.08 4.42 10.24
C MET A 128 0.74 4.15 10.92
N SER A 129 -0.02 5.20 11.28
CA SER A 129 -1.38 5.09 11.82
C SER A 129 -2.33 4.43 10.83
N THR A 130 -2.25 4.78 9.54
CA THR A 130 -3.01 4.13 8.47
C THR A 130 -2.75 2.62 8.44
N LEU A 131 -1.48 2.19 8.40
CA LEU A 131 -1.14 0.76 8.37
C LEU A 131 -1.64 0.02 9.63
N MET A 132 -1.52 0.67 10.80
CA MET A 132 -2.02 0.14 12.06
C MET A 132 -3.55 -0.07 12.02
N LYS A 133 -4.31 0.93 11.58
CA LYS A 133 -5.78 0.85 11.48
C LYS A 133 -6.23 -0.15 10.43
N LEU A 134 -5.52 -0.31 9.31
CA LEU A 134 -5.81 -1.36 8.33
C LEU A 134 -5.54 -2.77 8.87
N ALA A 135 -4.57 -2.92 9.79
CA ALA A 135 -4.20 -4.22 10.35
C ALA A 135 -5.22 -4.74 11.39
N GLY A 136 -5.86 -3.85 12.15
CA GLY A 136 -6.77 -4.26 13.22
C GLY A 136 -7.61 -3.14 13.83
N GLY A 137 -7.72 -2.00 13.15
CA GLY A 137 -8.51 -0.87 13.62
C GLY A 137 -10.00 -1.15 13.58
N THR A 138 -10.71 -0.62 14.57
CA THR A 138 -12.17 -0.60 14.60
C THR A 138 -12.64 0.84 14.71
N THR A 139 -13.80 1.16 14.15
CA THR A 139 -14.39 2.50 14.26
C THR A 139 -14.64 2.92 15.71
N ARG A 140 -14.91 1.96 16.60
CA ARG A 140 -15.20 2.21 18.02
C ARG A 140 -13.96 2.51 18.86
N TYR A 141 -12.85 1.84 18.61
CA TYR A 141 -11.64 1.89 19.44
C TYR A 141 -10.44 2.54 18.73
N CYS A 142 -10.64 3.19 17.58
CA CYS A 142 -9.56 3.81 16.81
C CYS A 142 -8.78 4.88 17.60
N ASN A 143 -9.42 5.54 18.56
CA ASN A 143 -8.81 6.55 19.43
C ASN A 143 -7.95 5.96 20.55
N GLU A 144 -8.09 4.66 20.83
CA GLU A 144 -7.29 3.95 21.84
C GLU A 144 -6.03 3.30 21.22
N MET A 145 -5.90 3.36 19.89
CA MET A 145 -4.76 2.77 19.19
C MET A 145 -3.53 3.69 19.28
N ASP A 146 -2.38 3.09 19.58
CA ASP A 146 -1.12 3.81 19.76
C ASP A 146 -0.06 3.31 18.75
N VAL A 147 0.47 4.25 17.97
CA VAL A 147 1.46 3.97 16.92
C VAL A 147 2.79 3.51 17.52
N ASP A 148 3.20 4.05 18.66
CA ASP A 148 4.46 3.70 19.31
C ASP A 148 4.38 2.27 19.91
N GLU A 149 3.23 1.88 20.45
CA GLU A 149 3.00 0.48 20.87
C GLU A 149 2.96 -0.47 19.67
N TYR A 150 2.32 -0.07 18.56
CA TYR A 150 2.33 -0.87 17.33
C TYR A 150 3.75 -1.07 16.76
N LEU A 151 4.61 -0.04 16.85
CA LEU A 151 6.03 -0.15 16.50
C LEU A 151 6.79 -1.06 17.47
N SER A 152 6.50 -0.99 18.77
CA SER A 152 7.06 -1.89 19.78
C SER A 152 6.73 -3.36 19.47
N GLN A 153 5.49 -3.64 19.07
CA GLN A 153 5.07 -4.96 18.61
C GLN A 153 5.86 -5.41 17.37
N ALA A 154 6.16 -4.50 16.44
CA ALA A 154 6.95 -4.81 15.25
C ALA A 154 8.39 -5.21 15.57
N ASP A 155 9.01 -4.57 16.55
CA ASP A 155 10.35 -4.94 17.04
C ASP A 155 10.34 -6.28 17.78
N GLN A 156 9.30 -6.54 18.58
CA GLN A 156 9.12 -7.82 19.26
C GLN A 156 8.94 -8.97 18.27
N PHE A 157 8.11 -8.77 17.23
CA PHE A 157 7.89 -9.75 16.17
C PHE A 157 9.19 -10.07 15.42
N ASP A 158 10.05 -9.08 15.17
CA ASP A 158 11.34 -9.31 14.52
C ASP A 158 12.28 -10.16 15.37
N LYS A 159 12.41 -9.81 16.65
CA LYS A 159 13.23 -10.54 17.61
C LYS A 159 12.78 -12.00 17.70
N ALA A 160 11.47 -12.24 17.81
CA ALA A 160 10.90 -13.59 17.85
C ALA A 160 11.19 -14.38 16.56
N SER A 161 11.10 -13.70 15.41
CA SER A 161 11.35 -14.29 14.10
C SER A 161 12.85 -14.43 13.76
N SER A 162 13.77 -13.96 14.60
CA SER A 162 15.21 -14.04 14.32
C SER A 162 15.76 -15.48 14.46
N THR A 163 15.03 -16.34 15.17
CA THR A 163 15.33 -17.76 15.32
C THR A 163 14.98 -18.55 14.06
N ARG A 164 15.60 -19.73 13.86
CA ARG A 164 15.31 -20.60 12.70
C ARG A 164 13.84 -21.04 12.67
N LEU A 165 13.28 -21.38 13.84
CA LEU A 165 11.87 -21.75 13.97
C LEU A 165 10.96 -20.53 13.74
N GLY A 166 11.32 -19.36 14.27
CA GLY A 166 10.57 -18.12 14.06
C GLY A 166 10.52 -17.69 12.60
N ARG A 167 11.63 -17.79 11.86
CA ARG A 167 11.65 -17.57 10.40
C ARG A 167 10.71 -18.53 9.67
N LEU A 168 10.80 -19.82 9.98
CA LEU A 168 9.96 -20.84 9.34
C LEU A 168 8.47 -20.60 9.62
N MET A 169 8.11 -20.22 10.85
CA MET A 169 6.73 -19.85 11.19
C MET A 169 6.26 -18.62 10.42
N ARG A 170 7.07 -17.56 10.35
CA ARG A 170 6.78 -16.36 9.56
C ARG A 170 6.57 -16.69 8.09
N ASP A 171 7.46 -17.49 7.51
CA ASP A 171 7.39 -17.90 6.10
C ASP A 171 6.13 -18.73 5.85
N SER A 172 5.78 -19.64 6.77
CA SER A 172 4.55 -20.43 6.69
C SER A 172 3.29 -19.58 6.80
N MET A 173 3.26 -18.57 7.68
CA MET A 173 2.11 -17.68 7.83
C MET A 173 1.90 -16.78 6.61
N THR A 174 2.98 -16.43 5.91
CA THR A 174 2.96 -15.53 4.76
C THR A 174 2.99 -16.24 3.41
N ALA A 175 3.09 -17.58 3.40
CA ALA A 175 3.30 -18.39 2.20
C ALA A 175 2.29 -18.10 1.07
N SER A 176 1.02 -17.86 1.42
CA SER A 176 -0.06 -17.58 0.47
C SER A 176 -0.55 -16.13 0.47
N SER A 177 0.14 -15.23 1.18
CA SER A 177 -0.28 -13.83 1.29
C SER A 177 0.32 -12.98 0.17
N THR A 178 -0.54 -12.25 -0.54
CA THR A 178 -0.16 -11.28 -1.58
C THR A 178 0.39 -9.98 -0.97
N HIS A 179 -0.04 -9.64 0.24
CA HIS A 179 0.47 -8.50 1.01
C HIS A 179 1.41 -8.98 2.12
N PRO A 180 2.52 -8.27 2.38
CA PRO A 180 3.33 -8.51 3.58
C PRO A 180 2.50 -8.29 4.84
N LEU A 181 2.92 -8.90 5.95
CA LEU A 181 2.33 -8.59 7.24
C LEU A 181 2.42 -7.07 7.49
N PRO A 182 1.32 -6.40 7.85
CA PRO A 182 1.32 -4.94 8.08
C PRO A 182 2.40 -4.48 9.05
N ILE A 183 2.71 -5.34 10.04
CA ILE A 183 3.74 -5.09 11.06
C ILE A 183 5.17 -5.03 10.49
N LEU A 184 5.44 -5.66 9.35
CA LEU A 184 6.73 -5.54 8.67
C LEU A 184 6.78 -4.27 7.80
N ARG A 185 5.64 -3.90 7.20
CA ARG A 185 5.49 -2.69 6.38
C ARG A 185 5.71 -1.43 7.21
N VAL A 186 5.09 -1.32 8.40
CA VAL A 186 5.24 -0.16 9.29
C VAL A 186 6.70 0.08 9.69
N ARG A 187 7.45 -1.01 9.94
CA ARG A 187 8.86 -0.91 10.31
C ARG A 187 9.74 -0.45 9.16
N GLU A 188 9.52 -0.99 7.96
CA GLU A 188 10.25 -0.54 6.77
C GLU A 188 9.92 0.90 6.41
N LEU A 189 8.65 1.30 6.57
CA LEU A 189 8.21 2.68 6.41
C LEU A 189 8.91 3.64 7.37
N LYS A 190 9.00 3.28 8.66
CA LYS A 190 9.75 4.03 9.68
C LYS A 190 11.23 4.13 9.33
N ARG A 191 11.86 3.01 8.93
CA ARG A 191 13.27 3.02 8.50
C ARG A 191 13.50 3.94 7.32
N TRP A 192 12.59 3.94 6.34
CA TRP A 192 12.72 4.79 5.17
C TRP A 192 12.47 6.26 5.48
N SER A 193 11.50 6.59 6.33
CA SER A 193 11.22 7.98 6.74
C SER A 193 12.41 8.63 7.47
N GLU A 194 13.20 7.83 8.20
CA GLU A 194 14.41 8.28 8.90
C GLU A 194 15.64 8.37 7.99
N SER A 195 15.57 7.85 6.75
CA SER A 195 16.70 7.74 5.85
C SER A 195 17.11 9.07 5.21
N ASN A 196 18.40 9.21 4.88
CA ASN A 196 18.90 10.34 4.10
C ASN A 196 18.29 10.41 2.69
N HIS A 197 17.93 9.25 2.13
CA HIS A 197 17.29 9.17 0.82
C HIS A 197 15.94 9.88 0.82
N PHE A 198 15.05 9.55 1.78
CA PHE A 198 13.76 10.24 1.92
C PHE A 198 13.93 11.74 2.14
N ARG A 199 14.82 12.13 3.06
CA ARG A 199 15.14 13.55 3.31
C ARG A 199 15.67 14.28 2.07
N SER A 200 16.41 13.59 1.20
CA SER A 200 16.91 14.15 -0.05
C SER A 200 15.77 14.36 -1.05
N LEU A 201 14.88 13.37 -1.20
CA LEU A 201 13.72 13.44 -2.09
C LEU A 201 12.80 14.61 -1.73
N ILE A 202 12.42 14.73 -0.45
CA ILE A 202 11.58 15.84 0.04
C ILE A 202 12.23 17.19 -0.23
N ARG A 203 13.54 17.33 0.02
CA ARG A 203 14.28 18.58 -0.25
C ARG A 203 14.38 18.92 -1.73
N SER A 204 14.42 17.92 -2.61
CA SER A 204 14.44 18.12 -4.06
C SER A 204 13.05 18.38 -4.66
N GLY A 205 11.99 18.12 -3.89
CA GLY A 205 10.62 18.35 -4.32
C GLY A 205 10.31 19.83 -4.51
N LYS A 206 9.41 20.13 -5.45
CA LYS A 206 8.83 21.46 -5.60
C LYS A 206 7.61 21.57 -4.67
N PRO A 207 7.53 22.58 -3.79
CA PRO A 207 6.34 22.80 -2.98
C PRO A 207 5.10 22.94 -3.85
N LEU A 208 4.00 22.30 -3.44
CA LEU A 208 2.71 22.50 -4.10
C LEU A 208 2.23 23.93 -3.82
N VAL A 209 1.84 24.64 -4.86
CA VAL A 209 1.14 25.92 -4.71
C VAL A 209 -0.31 25.59 -4.40
N VAL A 210 -0.69 25.69 -3.13
CA VAL A 210 -2.09 25.59 -2.72
C VAL A 210 -2.77 26.90 -3.10
N SER A 211 -3.68 26.90 -4.07
CA SER A 211 -4.50 28.08 -4.35
C SER A 211 -5.41 28.34 -3.14
N SER A 212 -5.41 29.55 -2.62
CA SER A 212 -6.13 29.96 -1.41
C SER A 212 -7.64 30.15 -1.61
N ASP A 213 -8.24 29.57 -2.65
CA ASP A 213 -9.61 29.89 -3.07
C ASP A 213 -10.69 29.11 -2.29
N ALA A 214 -10.52 29.01 -0.97
CA ALA A 214 -11.52 28.52 -0.04
C ALA A 214 -12.13 29.67 0.80
N ASN A 215 -12.20 30.89 0.25
CA ASN A 215 -13.04 31.97 0.77
C ASN A 215 -14.42 31.91 0.08
N LEU A 216 -15.16 30.83 0.32
CA LEU A 216 -16.59 30.76 0.03
C LEU A 216 -17.34 31.04 1.34
N GLY A 217 -17.75 32.30 1.51
CA GLY A 217 -18.58 32.71 2.63
C GLY A 217 -18.55 34.22 2.82
N ASN A 218 -19.20 34.96 1.92
CA ASN A 218 -19.87 36.24 2.18
C ASN A 218 -20.61 36.70 0.90
N GLU A 219 -21.71 36.02 0.60
CA GLU A 219 -22.85 36.61 -0.11
C GLU A 219 -24.03 36.46 0.88
N VAL A 220 -24.20 37.42 1.79
CA VAL A 220 -25.22 38.49 1.72
C VAL A 220 -26.61 37.93 1.38
N GLU A 221 -27.36 37.58 2.43
CA GLU A 221 -28.81 37.80 2.49
C GLU A 221 -29.09 39.19 3.10
#